data_AF-A0A2G9T4I8-F1
#
_entry.id   AF-A0A2G9T4I8-F1
#
_cell.length_a   1.000
_cell.length_b   1.000
_cell.length_c   1.000
_cell.angle_alpha   90.00
_cell.angle_beta   90.00
_cell.angle_gamma   90.00
#
_symmetry.space_group_name_H-M   'P 1'
#
loop_
_entity.id
_entity.type
_entity.pdbx_description
1 polymer ?
#
loop_
_entity_poly.entity_id
_entity_poly.type
_entity_poly.pdbx_seq_one_letter_code
_entity_poly.pdbx_strand_id
1 'polypeptide(L)'
;VVYDRSFCEQKAFELSLKWFMATGQTVADTVYTWQSKISKEKFYLFPVPEDPIALPKDLNSNPLRCPIRVQVQQDVVPNHM
;
A
#
# COMPACT_ATOMS: atom_id res chain seq x y z
N VAL A 1 -0.35 -3.91 15.17
CA VAL A 1 0.12 -3.14 13.99
C VAL A 1 1.53 -3.63 13.68
N VAL A 2 1.77 -4.03 12.44
CA VAL A 2 3.11 -4.39 11.95
C VAL A 2 3.59 -3.25 11.06
N TYR A 3 4.83 -2.81 11.23
CA TYR A 3 5.41 -1.70 10.48
C TYR A 3 6.93 -1.86 10.41
N ASP A 4 7.55 -1.29 9.38
CA ASP A 4 9.01 -1.24 9.25
C ASP A 4 9.58 -0.22 10.25
N ARG A 5 10.57 -0.62 11.06
CA ARG A 5 11.16 0.28 12.07
C ARG A 5 12.23 1.20 11.49
N SER A 6 12.68 0.92 10.27
CA SER A 6 13.76 1.66 9.63
C SER A 6 13.17 2.84 8.85
N PHE A 7 13.60 4.05 9.20
CA PHE A 7 13.23 5.24 8.44
C PHE A 7 14.06 5.33 7.15
N CYS A 8 13.38 5.58 6.03
CA CYS A 8 14.02 5.88 4.75
C CYS A 8 13.23 6.98 4.03
N GLU A 9 13.88 8.10 3.73
CA GLU A 9 13.25 9.27 3.11
C GLU A 9 12.75 9.01 1.68
N GLN A 10 13.35 8.04 0.99
CA GLN A 10 13.03 7.70 -0.40
C GLN A 10 11.96 6.60 -0.53
N LYS A 11 11.42 6.11 0.60
CA LYS A 11 10.49 4.98 0.63
C LYS A 11 9.19 5.37 1.33
N ALA A 12 8.06 4.88 0.80
CA ALA A 12 6.80 4.97 1.50
C ALA A 12 6.81 4.12 2.78
N PHE A 13 6.14 4.61 3.83
CA PHE A 13 5.99 3.91 5.09
C PHE A 13 4.70 3.08 5.11
N GLU A 14 4.81 1.78 5.39
CA GLU A 14 3.68 0.86 5.39
C GLU A 14 3.25 0.47 6.82
N LEU A 15 1.94 0.47 7.06
CA LEU A 15 1.31 0.05 8.30
C LEU A 15 0.34 -1.11 8.03
N SER A 16 0.66 -2.32 8.47
CA SER A 16 -0.25 -3.48 8.37
C SER A 16 -1.06 -3.64 9.65
N LEU A 17 -2.39 -3.57 9.51
CA LEU A 17 -3.34 -3.73 10.61
C LEU A 17 -4.00 -5.10 10.54
N LYS A 18 -3.84 -5.89 11.60
CA LYS A 18 -4.56 -7.16 11.80
C LYS A 18 -5.36 -7.03 13.09
N TRP A 19 -6.67 -7.30 13.02
CA TRP A 19 -7.57 -7.26 14.17
C TRP A 19 -8.54 -8.43 14.12
N PHE A 20 -8.99 -8.86 15.30
CA PHE A 20 -9.97 -9.93 15.44
C PHE A 20 -11.09 -9.54 16.41
N MET A 21 -10.74 -8.88 17.52
CA MET A 21 -11.67 -8.52 18.60
C MET A 21 -12.31 -7.12 18.43
N ALA A 22 -11.94 -6.37 17.39
CA ALA A 22 -12.45 -5.03 17.13
C ALA A 22 -13.45 -5.04 15.97
N THR A 23 -14.46 -4.18 16.04
CA THR A 23 -15.38 -3.98 14.91
C THR A 23 -14.71 -3.17 13.81
N GLY A 24 -15.13 -3.38 12.56
CA GLY A 24 -14.61 -2.63 11.41
C GLY A 24 -14.76 -1.11 11.58
N GLN A 25 -15.85 -0.66 12.20
CA GLN A 25 -16.08 0.76 12.48
C GLN A 25 -15.05 1.33 13.45
N THR A 26 -14.79 0.66 14.58
CA THR A 26 -13.79 1.13 15.56
C THR A 26 -12.39 1.22 14.93
N VAL A 27 -12.06 0.28 14.04
CA VAL A 27 -10.78 0.32 13.31
C VAL A 27 -10.75 1.48 12.32
N ALA A 28 -11.83 1.68 11.55
CA ALA A 28 -11.93 2.79 10.61
C ALA A 28 -11.80 4.15 11.30
N ASP A 29 -12.51 4.37 12.42
CA ASP A 29 -12.43 5.61 13.22
C ASP A 29 -11.01 5.86 13.73
N THR A 30 -10.31 4.79 14.13
CA THR A 30 -8.92 4.87 14.58
C THR A 30 -7.99 5.30 13.45
N VAL A 31 -8.12 4.70 12.27
CA VAL A 31 -7.32 5.04 11.09
C VAL A 31 -7.60 6.47 10.62
N TYR A 32 -8.87 6.89 10.65
CA TYR A 32 -9.25 8.26 10.30
C TYR A 32 -8.65 9.30 11.27
N THR A 33 -8.60 8.96 12.56
CA THR A 33 -7.92 9.79 13.57
C THR A 33 -6.43 9.92 13.27
N TRP A 34 -5.75 8.84 12.86
CA TRP A 34 -4.35 8.90 12.46
C TRP A 34 -4.14 9.75 11.21
N GLN A 35 -5.00 9.58 10.19
CA GLN A 35 -4.97 10.39 8.97
C GLN A 35 -5.08 11.88 9.30
N SER A 36 -6.05 12.26 10.14
CA SER A 36 -6.25 13.67 10.55
C SER A 36 -5.01 14.27 11.23
N LYS A 37 -4.27 13.49 12.03
CA LYS A 37 -3.02 13.94 12.66
C LYS A 37 -1.90 14.09 11.64
N ILE A 38 -1.73 13.10 10.77
CA ILE A 38 -0.66 13.05 9.76
C ILE A 38 -0.81 14.18 8.73
N SER A 39 -2.03 14.50 8.33
CA SER A 39 -2.31 15.60 7.39
C SER A 39 -1.85 16.96 7.89
N LYS A 40 -1.74 17.17 9.21
CA LYS A 40 -1.20 18.42 9.79
C LYS A 40 0.32 18.53 9.61
N GLU A 41 1.01 17.39 9.53
CA GLU A 41 2.45 17.29 9.35
C GLU A 41 2.87 17.22 7.87
N LYS A 42 1.96 17.57 6.94
CA LYS A 42 2.18 17.54 5.48
C LYS A 42 2.46 16.15 4.90
N PHE A 43 2.09 15.10 5.61
CA PHE A 43 2.14 13.73 5.12
C PHE A 43 0.74 13.25 4.73
N TYR A 44 0.67 12.16 3.97
CA TYR A 44 -0.58 11.55 3.54
C TYR A 44 -0.63 10.10 4.01
N LEU A 45 -1.78 9.72 4.59
CA LEU A 45 -2.09 8.33 4.93
C LEU A 45 -3.31 7.90 4.13
N PHE A 46 -3.18 6.80 3.40
CA PHE A 46 -4.25 6.21 2.60
C PHE A 46 -4.19 4.68 2.70
N PRO A 47 -5.34 3.99 2.63
CA PRO A 47 -5.36 2.54 2.57
C PRO A 47 -4.82 2.07 1.21
N VAL A 48 -4.04 1.01 1.22
CA VAL A 48 -3.52 0.35 0.01
C VAL A 48 -4.23 -0.99 -0.15
N PRO A 49 -4.61 -1.39 -1.38
CA PRO A 49 -5.12 -2.74 -1.64
C PRO A 49 -4.10 -3.79 -1.19
N GLU A 50 -4.57 -4.88 -0.59
CA GLU A 50 -3.72 -5.99 -0.14
C GLU A 50 -2.88 -6.59 -1.29
N ASP A 51 -3.47 -6.64 -2.49
CA ASP A 51 -2.79 -7.00 -3.72
C ASP A 51 -2.83 -5.80 -4.68
N PRO A 52 -1.71 -5.08 -4.93
CA PRO A 52 -1.67 -3.98 -5.88
C PRO A 52 -1.46 -4.44 -7.34
N ILE A 53 -0.84 -5.62 -7.56
CA ILE A 53 -0.53 -6.15 -8.89
C ILE A 53 -1.05 -7.58 -8.96
N ALA A 54 -2.22 -7.75 -9.56
CA ALA A 54 -2.83 -9.06 -9.73
C ALA A 54 -1.92 -9.96 -10.60
N LEU A 55 -1.20 -10.87 -9.95
CA LEU A 55 -0.36 -11.85 -10.63
C LEU A 55 -1.23 -13.04 -11.02
N PRO A 56 -1.15 -13.57 -12.25
CA PRO A 56 -2.01 -14.66 -12.72
C PRO A 56 -1.92 -15.97 -11.93
N LYS A 57 -0.91 -16.12 -11.07
CA LYS A 57 -0.63 -17.35 -10.30
C LYS A 57 -0.92 -17.22 -8.80
N ASP A 58 -1.26 -16.03 -8.32
CA ASP A 58 -1.59 -15.83 -6.92
C ASP A 58 -3.05 -16.21 -6.67
N LEU A 59 -3.28 -17.20 -5.81
CA LEU A 59 -4.61 -17.71 -5.45
C LEU A 59 -5.41 -16.70 -4.61
N ASN A 60 -4.74 -15.74 -3.99
CA ASN A 60 -5.38 -14.69 -3.20
C ASN A 60 -5.70 -13.44 -4.04
N SER A 61 -5.20 -13.37 -5.28
CA SER A 61 -5.51 -12.26 -6.18
C SER A 61 -6.96 -12.32 -6.66
N ASN A 62 -7.57 -11.14 -6.81
CA ASN A 62 -8.91 -11.04 -7.37
C ASN A 62 -8.93 -11.56 -8.83
N PRO A 63 -9.72 -12.58 -9.18
CA PRO A 63 -9.72 -13.20 -10.50
C PRO A 63 -10.24 -12.29 -11.62
N LEU A 64 -10.92 -11.20 -11.27
CA LEU A 64 -11.43 -10.19 -12.22
C LEU A 64 -10.40 -9.10 -12.53
N ARG A 65 -9.24 -9.08 -11.85
CA ARG A 65 -8.20 -8.09 -12.14
C ARG A 65 -7.20 -8.65 -13.14
N CYS A 66 -6.95 -7.87 -14.18
CA CYS A 66 -5.93 -8.16 -15.18
C CYS A 66 -4.79 -7.13 -15.04
N PRO A 67 -3.52 -7.57 -14.94
CA PRO A 67 -2.41 -6.64 -14.89
C PRO A 67 -2.30 -5.84 -16.19
N ILE A 68 -2.17 -4.52 -16.06
CA ILE A 68 -1.97 -3.61 -17.20
C ILE A 68 -0.52 -3.76 -17.67
N ARG A 69 -0.32 -4.23 -18.90
CA ARG A 69 1.01 -4.33 -19.50
C ARG A 69 1.36 -3.04 -20.21
N VAL A 70 2.42 -2.37 -19.74
CA VAL A 70 3.01 -1.22 -20.43
C VAL A 70 4.23 -1.71 -21.21
N GLN A 71 4.22 -1.52 -22.52
CA GLN A 71 5.39 -1.83 -23.35
C GLN A 71 6.41 -0.71 -23.20
N VAL A 72 7.63 -1.07 -22.83
CA VAL A 72 8.76 -0.15 -22.75
C VAL A 72 9.61 -0.35 -24.01
N GLN A 73 9.94 0.74 -24.71
CA GLN A 73 10.87 0.69 -25.83
C GLN A 73 12.28 0.39 -25.29
N GLN A 74 12.91 -0.65 -25.83
CA GLN A 74 14.34 -0.90 -25.63
C GLN A 74 15.12 0.34 -26.09
N ASP A 75 16.19 0.67 -25.37
CA ASP A 75 17.08 1.82 -25.57
C ASP A 75 16.60 3.19 -25.04
N VAL A 76 15.37 3.30 -24.50
CA VAL A 76 14.91 4.53 -23.81
C VAL A 76 15.20 4.51 -22.30
N VAL A 77 15.22 3.31 -21.70
CA VAL A 77 15.50 3.16 -20.26
C VAL A 77 17.00 2.92 -20.07
N PRO A 78 17.72 3.77 -19.33
CA PRO A 78 19.15 3.58 -19.10
C PRO A 78 19.41 2.25 -18.38
N ASN A 79 20.43 1.51 -18.82
CA ASN A 79 20.82 0.18 -18.33
C ASN A 79 21.28 0.13 -16.85
N HIS A 80 21.16 1.23 -16.12
CA HIS A 80 21.49 1.35 -14.70
C HIS A 80 20.25 1.72 -13.89
N MET A 81 19.42 0.72 -13.61
CA MET A 81 18.63 0.66 -12.37
C MET A 81 18.94 -0.65 -11.66
#